data_AF-A0A955XZM7-F1
#
_entry.id   AF-A0A955XZM7-F1
#
_cell.length_a   1.000
_cell.length_b   1.000
_cell.length_c   1.000
_cell.angle_alpha   90.00
_cell.angle_beta   90.00
_cell.angle_gamma   90.00
#
_symmetry.space_group_name_H-M   'P 1'
#
loop_
_entity.id
_entity.type
_entity.pdbx_description
1 polymer ?
#
loop_
_entity_poly.entity_id
_entity_poly.type
_entity_poly.pdbx_seq_one_letter_code
_entity_poly.pdbx_strand_id
1 'polypeptide(L)'
;EMVTGHDLVEWQLRVANGEVLPAKQEELSIEAWAFEARLYAENAERGFLPSTGTLKTLSFPRDGNGVRVDTGVREGDTITPFYDPMIAKIIVRGETRAAALNRLAAALSDCHVAGTVTNARFLLELARHKGFVAGDVDTGLIERDFESLTAKADAPDEAVALAVLAALGWPRRDAGTSREPWVALA
;
A
#
# COMPACT_ATOMS: atom_id res chain seq x y z
N GLU A 1 -8.43 -12.16 10.76
CA GLU A 1 -8.96 -12.42 9.41
C GLU A 1 -7.96 -13.17 8.54
N MET A 2 -6.90 -12.53 8.03
CA MET A 2 -5.98 -13.19 7.07
C MET A 2 -5.25 -14.44 7.58
N VAL A 3 -5.05 -14.58 8.90
CA VAL A 3 -4.40 -15.76 9.51
C VAL A 3 -5.38 -16.71 10.19
N THR A 4 -6.62 -16.28 10.40
CA THR A 4 -7.66 -17.06 11.11
C THR A 4 -8.78 -17.55 10.19
N GLY A 5 -8.93 -16.97 9.00
CA GLY A 5 -10.02 -17.27 8.06
C GLY A 5 -11.40 -16.75 8.48
N HIS A 6 -11.54 -16.17 9.67
CA HIS A 6 -12.82 -15.63 10.16
C HIS A 6 -13.03 -14.18 9.72
N ASP A 7 -14.25 -13.86 9.28
CA ASP A 7 -14.76 -12.52 9.07
C ASP A 7 -15.29 -11.97 10.40
N LEU A 8 -14.61 -10.96 10.93
CA LEU A 8 -14.97 -10.41 12.23
C LEU A 8 -16.21 -9.51 12.16
N VAL A 9 -16.49 -8.89 11.01
CA VAL A 9 -17.68 -8.06 10.81
C VAL A 9 -18.91 -8.95 10.74
N GLU A 10 -18.84 -10.08 10.04
CA GLU A 10 -19.90 -11.08 10.03
C GLU A 10 -20.24 -11.54 11.45
N TRP A 11 -19.22 -11.89 12.25
CA TRP A 11 -19.41 -12.35 13.63
C TRP A 11 -20.01 -11.27 14.52
N GLN A 12 -19.60 -10.01 14.36
CA GLN A 12 -20.19 -8.88 15.06
C GLN A 12 -21.69 -8.75 14.76
N LEU A 13 -22.10 -8.89 13.50
CA LEU A 13 -23.51 -8.82 13.10
C LEU A 13 -24.32 -9.99 13.65
N ARG A 14 -23.79 -11.22 13.64
CA ARG A 14 -24.44 -12.40 14.22
C ARG A 14 -24.69 -12.24 15.72
N VAL A 15 -23.67 -11.83 16.46
CA VAL A 15 -23.79 -11.61 17.91
C VAL A 15 -24.75 -10.46 18.21
N ALA A 16 -24.72 -9.37 17.43
CA ALA A 16 -25.67 -8.27 17.57
C ALA A 16 -27.13 -8.72 17.29
N ASN A 17 -27.33 -9.74 16.46
CA ASN A 17 -28.62 -10.38 16.19
C ASN A 17 -29.03 -11.42 17.25
N GLY A 18 -28.27 -11.54 18.35
CA GLY A 18 -28.55 -12.47 19.46
C GLY A 18 -28.09 -13.90 19.23
N GLU A 19 -27.32 -14.17 18.17
CA GLU A 19 -26.68 -15.48 17.98
C GLU A 19 -25.51 -15.66 18.96
N VAL A 20 -25.13 -16.91 19.19
CA VAL A 20 -23.90 -17.26 19.92
C VAL A 20 -22.67 -17.08 19.02
N LEU A 21 -21.47 -17.11 19.61
CA LEU A 21 -20.23 -17.10 18.84
C LEU A 21 -20.18 -18.28 17.84
N PRO A 22 -19.83 -18.05 16.57
CA PRO A 22 -19.86 -19.09 15.55
C PRO A 22 -18.81 -20.21 15.72
N ALA A 23 -17.79 -20.00 16.55
CA ALA A 23 -16.78 -21.01 16.83
C ALA A 23 -16.33 -20.96 18.30
N LYS A 24 -15.93 -22.13 18.82
CA LYS A 24 -15.29 -22.31 20.13
C LYS A 24 -13.78 -22.12 20.04
N GLN A 25 -13.12 -21.99 21.20
CA GLN A 25 -11.68 -21.76 21.27
C GLN A 25 -10.86 -22.85 20.57
N GLU A 26 -11.26 -24.11 20.67
CA GLU A 26 -10.62 -25.27 20.06
C GLU A 26 -10.82 -25.36 18.53
N GLU A 27 -11.78 -24.61 17.98
CA GLU A 27 -12.06 -24.52 16.55
C GLU A 27 -11.29 -23.36 15.88
N LEU A 28 -10.65 -22.49 16.68
CA LEU A 28 -9.81 -21.40 16.20
C LEU A 28 -8.41 -21.91 15.88
N SER A 29 -7.90 -21.53 14.71
CA SER A 29 -6.53 -21.79 14.31
C SER A 29 -5.87 -20.51 13.78
N ILE A 30 -4.54 -20.43 13.94
CA ILE A 30 -3.71 -19.38 13.36
C ILE A 30 -2.76 -20.05 12.39
N GLU A 31 -2.91 -19.72 11.12
CA GLU A 31 -2.08 -20.23 10.05
C GLU A 31 -1.39 -19.10 9.29
N ALA A 32 -0.13 -19.34 8.90
CA ALA A 32 0.67 -18.43 8.11
C ALA A 32 0.96 -17.09 8.84
N TRP A 33 1.37 -16.08 8.08
CA TRP A 33 1.69 -14.74 8.56
C TRP A 33 0.92 -13.70 7.75
N ALA A 34 0.58 -12.59 8.40
CA ALA A 34 0.00 -11.45 7.73
C ALA A 34 0.61 -10.14 8.23
N PHE A 35 0.66 -9.15 7.35
CA PHE A 35 1.03 -7.78 7.68
C PHE A 35 -0.02 -6.83 7.11
N GLU A 36 -0.24 -5.74 7.82
CA GLU A 36 -1.08 -4.63 7.39
C GLU A 36 -0.26 -3.35 7.44
N ALA A 37 -0.28 -2.58 6.35
CA ALA A 37 0.30 -1.26 6.28
C ALA A 37 -0.81 -0.22 6.05
N ARG A 38 -0.82 0.84 6.86
CA ARG A 38 -1.74 1.96 6.69
C ARG A 38 -1.12 3.02 5.78
N LEU A 39 -1.58 3.05 4.54
CA LEU A 39 -1.18 4.04 3.57
C LEU A 39 -1.88 5.36 3.89
N TYR A 40 -1.10 6.35 4.27
CA TYR A 40 -1.54 7.68 4.68
C TYR A 40 -1.14 8.73 3.67
N ALA A 41 -1.98 9.75 3.53
CA ALA A 41 -1.63 11.01 2.89
C ALA A 41 -0.78 11.87 3.86
N GLU A 42 0.46 11.47 4.08
CA GLU A 42 1.40 12.08 5.03
C GLU A 42 2.80 12.20 4.44
N ASN A 43 3.56 13.21 4.89
CA ASN A 43 4.95 13.39 4.54
C ASN A 43 5.87 12.87 5.65
N ALA A 44 6.33 11.63 5.52
CA ALA A 44 7.22 10.99 6.49
C ALA A 44 8.53 11.78 6.71
N GLU A 45 9.15 12.31 5.64
CA GLU A 45 10.41 13.08 5.71
C GLU A 45 10.27 14.38 6.53
N ARG A 46 9.05 14.88 6.68
CA ARG A 46 8.74 16.08 7.46
C ARG A 46 8.08 15.75 8.80
N GLY A 47 8.29 14.54 9.32
CA GLY A 47 7.71 14.11 10.59
C GLY A 47 6.23 13.75 10.49
N PHE A 48 5.85 13.07 9.41
CA PHE A 48 4.48 12.60 9.14
C PHE A 48 3.42 13.72 9.12
N LEU A 49 3.79 14.91 8.62
CA LEU A 49 2.81 15.98 8.45
C LEU A 49 1.70 15.55 7.48
N PRO A 50 0.42 15.70 7.84
CA PRO A 50 -0.69 15.41 6.95
C PRO A 50 -0.61 16.21 5.65
N SER A 51 -1.00 15.58 4.55
CA SER A 51 -1.00 16.14 3.21
C SER A 51 -2.41 16.05 2.62
N THR A 52 -3.09 17.19 2.52
CA THR A 52 -4.38 17.30 1.83
C THR A 52 -4.17 17.42 0.33
N GLY A 53 -5.21 17.11 -0.45
CA GLY A 53 -5.13 17.19 -1.91
C GLY A 53 -6.09 16.25 -2.60
N THR A 54 -6.26 16.46 -3.91
CA THR A 54 -7.07 15.59 -4.76
C THR A 54 -6.21 14.44 -5.29
N LEU A 55 -6.70 13.21 -5.15
CA LEU A 55 -6.05 11.99 -5.63
C LEU A 55 -6.18 11.93 -7.17
N LYS A 56 -5.25 12.56 -7.88
CA LYS A 56 -5.25 12.61 -9.35
C LYS A 56 -5.03 11.26 -10.01
N THR A 57 -4.30 10.38 -9.33
CA THR A 57 -4.10 9.00 -9.73
C THR A 57 -4.20 8.14 -8.49
N LEU A 58 -4.99 7.09 -8.55
CA LEU A 58 -5.10 6.12 -7.47
C LEU A 58 -5.20 4.71 -8.05
N SER A 59 -4.12 3.95 -7.92
CA SER A 59 -4.08 2.55 -8.31
C SER A 59 -3.43 1.72 -7.21
N PHE A 60 -4.03 0.58 -6.91
CA PHE A 60 -3.57 -0.37 -5.91
C PHE A 60 -3.21 -1.69 -6.59
N PRO A 61 -2.39 -2.54 -5.94
CA PRO A 61 -2.25 -3.93 -6.35
C PRO A 61 -3.61 -4.62 -6.42
N ARG A 62 -3.75 -5.57 -7.34
CA ARG A 62 -4.99 -6.34 -7.48
C ARG A 62 -5.22 -7.19 -6.23
N ASP A 63 -6.45 -7.19 -5.75
CA ASP A 63 -6.89 -8.14 -4.73
C ASP A 63 -6.75 -9.59 -5.21
N GLY A 64 -6.46 -10.47 -4.26
CA GLY A 64 -6.21 -11.89 -4.53
C GLY A 64 -4.74 -12.27 -4.38
N ASN A 65 -4.43 -13.56 -4.55
CA ASN A 65 -3.09 -14.12 -4.35
C ASN A 65 -2.45 -13.71 -2.99
N GLY A 66 -3.29 -13.57 -1.95
CA GLY A 66 -2.89 -13.17 -0.60
C GLY A 66 -2.53 -11.69 -0.44
N VAL A 67 -3.02 -10.82 -1.32
CA VAL A 67 -3.13 -9.36 -1.13
C VAL A 67 -4.60 -9.00 -0.96
N ARG A 68 -4.89 -8.09 -0.04
CA ARG A 68 -6.20 -7.48 0.21
C ARG A 68 -6.00 -5.99 0.43
N VAL A 69 -6.81 -5.17 -0.22
CA VAL A 69 -6.80 -3.71 -0.09
C VAL A 69 -8.14 -3.23 0.44
N ASP A 70 -8.16 -2.68 1.66
CA ASP A 70 -9.33 -1.99 2.18
C ASP A 70 -9.14 -0.48 1.95
N THR A 71 -10.03 0.17 1.19
CA THR A 71 -9.97 1.61 0.94
C THR A 71 -11.35 2.26 1.02
N GLY A 72 -11.40 3.50 1.51
CA GLY A 72 -12.60 4.34 1.56
C GLY A 72 -12.65 5.43 0.50
N VAL A 73 -11.63 5.54 -0.36
CA VAL A 73 -11.46 6.61 -1.34
C VAL A 73 -11.30 6.05 -2.75
N ARG A 74 -11.48 6.91 -3.75
CA ARG A 74 -11.36 6.62 -5.18
C ARG A 74 -10.49 7.65 -5.87
N GLU A 75 -10.00 7.32 -7.05
CA GLU A 75 -9.36 8.33 -7.92
C GLU A 75 -10.33 9.50 -8.15
N GLY A 76 -9.82 10.73 -8.03
CA GLY A 76 -10.60 11.97 -8.08
C GLY A 76 -11.11 12.46 -6.72
N ASP A 77 -11.12 11.63 -5.67
CA ASP A 77 -11.52 12.07 -4.33
C ASP A 77 -10.51 13.05 -3.74
N THR A 78 -10.97 13.89 -2.80
CA THR A 78 -10.12 14.88 -2.12
C THR A 78 -9.92 14.49 -0.66
N ILE A 79 -8.65 14.38 -0.25
CA ILE A 79 -8.26 14.25 1.15
C ILE A 79 -8.39 15.63 1.81
N THR A 80 -9.30 15.72 2.78
CA THR A 80 -9.61 16.96 3.51
C THR A 80 -8.92 16.97 4.88
N PRO A 81 -8.74 18.13 5.52
CA PRO A 81 -8.12 18.20 6.85
C PRO A 81 -9.06 17.82 8.00
N PHE A 82 -10.32 17.48 7.71
CA PHE A 82 -11.36 17.27 8.73
C PHE A 82 -11.45 15.82 9.23
N TYR A 83 -10.75 14.90 8.57
CA TYR A 83 -10.75 13.48 8.88
C TYR A 83 -9.32 12.92 8.91
N ASP A 84 -9.21 11.68 9.37
CA ASP A 84 -7.98 10.90 9.31
C ASP A 84 -7.47 10.79 7.86
N PRO A 85 -6.18 11.08 7.57
CA PRO A 85 -5.66 11.10 6.19
C PRO A 85 -5.41 9.71 5.58
N MET A 86 -6.03 8.65 6.11
CA MET A 86 -5.81 7.28 5.65
C MET A 86 -6.44 7.07 4.27
N ILE A 87 -5.63 6.62 3.33
CA ILE A 87 -6.03 6.32 1.95
C ILE A 87 -6.49 4.86 1.86
N ALA A 88 -5.69 3.94 2.40
CA ALA A 88 -5.96 2.50 2.32
C ALA A 88 -5.22 1.72 3.40
N LYS A 89 -5.71 0.51 3.66
CA LYS A 89 -4.98 -0.54 4.36
C LYS A 89 -4.50 -1.54 3.31
N ILE A 90 -3.19 -1.72 3.20
CA ILE A 90 -2.58 -2.74 2.35
C ILE A 90 -2.29 -3.94 3.24
N ILE A 91 -3.08 -5.01 3.07
CA ILE A 91 -2.98 -6.22 3.87
C ILE A 91 -2.44 -7.34 3.00
N VAL A 92 -1.48 -8.10 3.53
CA VAL A 92 -0.91 -9.26 2.84
C VAL A 92 -0.86 -10.47 3.75
N ARG A 93 -0.85 -11.66 3.15
CA ARG A 93 -0.63 -12.95 3.80
C ARG A 93 0.53 -13.68 3.14
N GLY A 94 1.30 -14.47 3.87
CA GLY A 94 2.31 -15.38 3.33
C GLY A 94 2.59 -16.52 4.29
N GLU A 95 2.99 -17.69 3.77
CA GLU A 95 3.23 -18.90 4.58
C GLU A 95 4.28 -18.69 5.67
N THR A 96 5.29 -17.86 5.38
CA THR A 96 6.30 -17.43 6.34
C THR A 96 6.27 -15.93 6.52
N ARG A 97 6.81 -15.44 7.64
CA ARG A 97 6.97 -14.01 7.92
C ARG A 97 7.71 -13.29 6.80
N ALA A 98 8.81 -13.88 6.32
CA ALA A 98 9.60 -13.33 5.23
C ALA A 98 8.81 -13.30 3.91
N ALA A 99 8.05 -14.34 3.58
CA ALA A 99 7.20 -14.35 2.40
C ALA A 99 6.12 -13.26 2.47
N ALA A 100 5.51 -13.06 3.63
CA ALA A 100 4.52 -12.01 3.84
C ALA A 100 5.15 -10.61 3.72
N LEU A 101 6.34 -10.35 4.30
CA LEU A 101 7.04 -9.07 4.14
C LEU A 101 7.45 -8.77 2.70
N ASN A 102 7.98 -9.77 1.98
CA ASN A 102 8.31 -9.62 0.56
C ASN A 102 7.05 -9.28 -0.26
N ARG A 103 5.93 -9.92 0.06
CA ARG A 103 4.63 -9.60 -0.56
C ARG A 103 4.16 -8.19 -0.21
N LEU A 104 4.34 -7.74 1.03
CA LEU A 104 4.00 -6.38 1.45
C LEU A 104 4.83 -5.35 0.66
N ALA A 105 6.13 -5.57 0.55
CA ALA A 105 7.02 -4.69 -0.20
C ALA A 105 6.63 -4.62 -1.69
N ALA A 106 6.27 -5.74 -2.31
CA ALA A 106 5.76 -5.77 -3.68
C ALA A 106 4.43 -5.01 -3.80
N ALA A 107 3.46 -5.29 -2.93
CA ALA A 107 2.16 -4.64 -2.91
C ALA A 107 2.26 -3.11 -2.72
N LEU A 108 3.16 -2.64 -1.84
CA LEU A 108 3.43 -1.22 -1.63
C LEU A 108 4.12 -0.57 -2.84
N SER A 109 4.99 -1.31 -3.54
CA SER A 109 5.63 -0.81 -4.77
C SER A 109 4.62 -0.64 -5.91
N ASP A 110 3.56 -1.44 -5.93
CA ASP A 110 2.46 -1.37 -6.90
C ASP A 110 1.36 -0.37 -6.49
N CYS A 111 1.52 0.36 -5.37
CA CYS A 111 0.61 1.43 -4.97
C CYS A 111 1.02 2.75 -5.66
N HIS A 112 0.20 3.22 -6.61
CA HIS A 112 0.41 4.48 -7.30
C HIS A 112 -0.59 5.53 -6.81
N VAL A 113 -0.09 6.52 -6.07
CA VAL A 113 -0.87 7.65 -5.58
C VAL A 113 -0.22 8.95 -6.07
N ALA A 114 -0.98 9.78 -6.79
CA ALA A 114 -0.54 11.10 -7.22
C ALA A 114 -1.54 12.18 -6.81
N GLY A 115 -1.03 13.39 -6.58
CA GLY A 115 -1.84 14.56 -6.17
C GLY A 115 -1.83 14.86 -4.66
N THR A 116 -1.21 13.99 -3.86
CA THR A 116 -0.84 14.25 -2.47
C THR A 116 0.50 13.56 -2.14
N VAL A 117 1.15 13.94 -1.04
CA VAL A 117 2.31 13.20 -0.51
C VAL A 117 1.80 12.03 0.32
N THR A 118 2.47 10.87 0.23
CA THR A 118 2.10 9.68 1.01
C THR A 118 3.28 9.08 1.76
N ASN A 119 2.98 8.27 2.77
CA ASN A 119 3.96 7.49 3.51
C ASN A 119 4.37 6.17 2.80
N ALA A 120 3.95 5.93 1.56
CA ALA A 120 4.17 4.66 0.84
C ALA A 120 5.65 4.24 0.81
N ARG A 121 6.54 5.18 0.50
CA ARG A 121 7.99 4.94 0.50
C ARG A 121 8.49 4.54 1.88
N PHE A 122 8.10 5.26 2.93
CA PHE A 122 8.47 4.93 4.30
C PHE A 122 8.02 3.51 4.68
N LEU A 123 6.78 3.13 4.34
CA LEU A 123 6.27 1.78 4.60
C LEU A 123 7.07 0.71 3.83
N LEU A 124 7.47 1.00 2.59
CA LEU A 124 8.31 0.11 1.78
C LEU A 124 9.70 -0.08 2.41
N GLU A 125 10.34 1.00 2.84
CA GLU A 125 11.63 0.93 3.52
C GLU A 125 11.52 0.19 4.86
N LEU A 126 10.47 0.43 5.63
CA LEU A 126 10.21 -0.31 6.88
C LEU A 126 9.99 -1.81 6.64
N ALA A 127 9.24 -2.18 5.59
CA ALA A 127 9.03 -3.59 5.24
C ALA A 127 10.34 -4.31 4.86
N ARG A 128 11.34 -3.57 4.38
CA ARG A 128 12.68 -4.06 4.01
C ARG A 128 13.74 -3.86 5.10
N HIS A 129 13.40 -3.11 6.16
CA HIS A 129 14.33 -2.76 7.23
C HIS A 129 14.85 -4.03 7.93
N LYS A 130 16.17 -4.14 8.10
CA LYS A 130 16.82 -5.37 8.61
C LYS A 130 16.28 -5.79 9.98
N GLY A 131 16.15 -4.85 10.93
CA GLY A 131 15.60 -5.14 12.25
C GLY A 131 14.12 -5.56 12.19
N PHE A 132 13.35 -4.92 11.31
CA PHE A 132 11.94 -5.27 11.12
C PHE A 132 11.79 -6.67 10.49
N VAL A 133 12.63 -7.03 9.51
CA VAL A 133 12.67 -8.36 8.87
C VAL A 133 13.16 -9.45 9.85
N ALA A 134 14.12 -9.13 10.71
CA ALA A 134 14.59 -10.05 11.76
C ALA A 134 13.55 -10.28 12.87
N GLY A 135 12.63 -9.33 13.06
CA GLY A 135 11.67 -9.38 14.17
C GLY A 135 12.18 -8.68 15.44
N ASP A 136 13.31 -7.97 15.35
CA ASP A 136 13.88 -7.14 16.40
C ASP A 136 13.12 -5.81 16.48
N VAL A 137 11.84 -5.90 16.88
CA VAL A 137 10.91 -4.77 16.91
C VAL A 137 10.57 -4.38 18.34
N ASP A 138 10.57 -3.07 18.57
CA ASP A 138 10.13 -2.41 19.79
C ASP A 138 9.41 -1.11 19.41
N THR A 139 8.77 -0.46 20.37
CA THR A 139 7.99 0.76 20.12
C THR A 139 8.84 1.98 19.75
N GLY A 140 10.16 1.92 19.91
CA GLY A 140 11.12 2.96 19.56
C GLY A 140 11.88 2.72 18.25
N LEU A 141 11.62 1.62 17.52
CA LEU A 141 12.34 1.29 16.28
C LEU A 141 12.30 2.42 15.24
N ILE A 142 11.13 2.99 15.02
CA ILE A 142 10.96 4.05 14.01
C ILE A 142 11.73 5.32 14.41
N GLU A 143 11.69 5.71 15.69
CA GLU A 143 12.41 6.88 16.19
C GLU A 143 13.93 6.67 16.10
N ARG A 144 14.40 5.48 16.49
CA ARG A 144 15.81 5.09 16.44
C ARG A 144 16.38 5.10 15.02
N ASP A 145 15.63 4.59 14.06
CA ASP A 145 16.09 4.38 12.68
C ASP A 145 15.47 5.41 11.69
N PHE A 146 14.90 6.51 12.19
CA PHE A 146 14.09 7.46 11.43
C PHE A 146 14.81 8.02 10.20
N GLU A 147 16.06 8.46 10.36
CA GLU A 147 16.86 9.01 9.25
C GLU A 147 17.06 7.97 8.13
N SER A 148 17.30 6.71 8.48
CA SER A 148 17.45 5.65 7.48
C SER A 148 16.13 5.35 6.78
N LEU A 149 15.01 5.36 7.51
CA LEU A 149 13.69 5.05 6.98
C LEU A 149 13.09 6.18 6.12
N THR A 150 13.60 7.40 6.27
CA THR A 150 13.14 8.61 5.57
C THR A 150 14.18 9.24 4.66
N ALA A 151 15.36 8.62 4.51
CA ALA A 151 16.39 9.08 3.59
C ALA A 151 15.78 9.28 2.19
N LYS A 152 16.10 10.40 1.54
CA LYS A 152 15.66 10.64 0.16
C LYS A 152 16.42 9.73 -0.79
N ALA A 153 15.71 9.13 -1.73
CA ALA A 153 16.34 8.60 -2.93
C ALA A 153 16.11 9.60 -4.06
N ASP A 154 17.17 9.88 -4.81
CA ASP A 154 17.03 10.63 -6.05
C ASP A 154 16.16 9.84 -7.03
N ALA A 155 15.36 10.57 -7.81
CA ALA A 155 14.64 9.95 -8.91
C ALA A 155 15.67 9.38 -9.91
N PRO A 156 15.45 8.17 -10.45
CA PRO A 156 16.31 7.64 -11.51
C PRO A 156 16.38 8.62 -12.69
N ASP A 157 17.56 8.73 -13.32
CA ASP A 157 17.78 9.63 -14.46
C ASP A 157 16.75 9.39 -15.58
N GLU A 158 16.33 8.15 -15.79
CA GLU A 158 15.30 7.79 -16.77
C GLU A 158 13.93 8.37 -16.39
N ALA A 159 13.57 8.38 -15.11
CA ALA A 159 12.33 8.98 -14.65
C ALA A 159 12.35 10.50 -14.82
N VAL A 160 13.50 11.14 -14.54
CA VAL A 160 13.70 12.57 -14.77
C VAL A 160 13.62 12.88 -16.27
N ALA A 161 14.29 12.10 -17.12
CA ALA A 161 14.26 12.27 -18.56
C ALA A 161 12.83 12.11 -19.13
N LEU A 162 12.08 11.10 -18.69
CA LEU A 162 10.68 10.89 -19.07
C LEU A 162 9.80 12.06 -18.63
N ALA A 163 10.00 12.59 -17.42
CA ALA A 163 9.27 13.75 -16.92
C ALA A 163 9.58 15.01 -17.77
N VAL A 164 10.84 15.22 -18.15
CA VAL A 164 11.24 16.33 -19.05
C VAL A 164 10.60 16.18 -20.43
N LEU A 165 10.66 14.99 -21.04
CA LEU A 165 10.03 14.73 -22.33
C LEU A 165 8.51 14.97 -22.28
N ALA A 166 7.84 14.50 -21.23
CA ALA A 166 6.41 14.74 -21.01
C ALA A 166 6.10 16.23 -20.84
N ALA A 167 6.91 16.97 -20.08
CA ALA A 167 6.75 18.41 -19.86
C ALA A 167 6.97 19.24 -21.14
N LEU A 168 7.86 18.79 -22.03
CA LEU A 168 8.08 19.39 -23.35
C LEU A 168 6.98 19.03 -24.37
N GLY A 169 5.98 18.25 -23.97
CA GLY A 169 4.90 17.81 -24.86
C GLY A 169 5.35 16.81 -25.91
N TRP A 170 6.47 16.09 -25.68
CA TRP A 170 6.88 15.01 -26.57
C TRP A 170 5.77 13.95 -26.58
N PRO A 171 5.26 13.57 -27.77
CA PRO A 171 4.06 12.76 -27.83
C PRO A 171 4.28 11.44 -27.11
N ARG A 172 3.37 11.11 -26.19
CA ARG A 172 3.14 9.72 -25.82
C ARG A 172 2.83 9.00 -27.13
N ARG A 173 3.59 7.96 -27.48
CA ARG A 173 3.08 6.99 -28.44
C ARG A 173 1.79 6.47 -27.84
N ASP A 174 0.67 6.84 -28.43
CA ASP A 174 -0.62 6.26 -28.08
C ASP A 174 -0.50 4.75 -28.30
N ALA A 175 -0.35 3.99 -27.22
CA ALA A 175 -0.47 2.55 -27.22
C ALA A 175 -1.96 2.21 -27.38
N GLY A 176 -2.53 2.52 -28.55
CA GLY A 176 -3.93 2.28 -28.85
C GLY A 176 -4.57 3.37 -29.71
N THR A 177 -4.21 3.43 -30.99
CA THR A 177 -5.14 3.42 -32.16
C THR A 177 -4.40 3.75 -33.46
N SER A 178 -3.29 3.05 -33.77
CA SER A 178 -2.86 3.02 -35.16
C SER A 178 -3.70 1.99 -35.91
N ARG A 179 -4.74 2.43 -36.62
CA ARG A 179 -5.34 1.67 -37.73
C ARG A 179 -4.44 1.71 -38.98
N GLU A 180 -3.12 1.69 -38.79
CA GLU A 180 -2.11 1.71 -39.84
C GLU A 180 -1.73 0.25 -40.13
N PRO A 181 -2.07 -0.30 -41.31
CA PRO A 181 -1.78 -1.70 -41.64
C PRO A 181 -0.28 -2.03 -41.65
N TRP A 182 0.58 -1.01 -41.68
CA TRP A 182 2.02 -1.13 -41.94
C TRP A 182 2.89 -1.31 -40.69
N VAL A 183 2.34 -1.20 -39.47
CA VAL A 183 3.11 -1.40 -38.23
C VAL A 183 3.31 -2.89 -37.90
N ALA A 184 2.54 -3.81 -38.50
CA ALA A 184 2.59 -5.25 -38.19
C ALA A 184 3.67 -6.06 -38.94
N LEU A 185 4.57 -5.41 -39.68
CA LEU A 185 5.58 -6.07 -40.54
C LEU A 185 7.04 -5.70 -40.23
N ALA A 186 7.31 -5.10 -39.06
CA ALA A 186 8.67 -4.85 -38.58
C ALA A 186 8.96 -5.63 -37.30
#